data_AF-A0A959YZ21-F1
#
_entry.id   AF-A0A959YZ21-F1
#
_cell.length_a   1.000
_cell.length_b   1.000
_cell.length_c   1.000
_cell.angle_alpha   90.00
_cell.angle_beta   90.00
_cell.angle_gamma   90.00
#
_symmetry.space_group_name_H-M   'P 1'
#
loop_
_entity.id
_entity.type
_entity.pdbx_description
1 polymer ?
#
loop_
_entity_poly.entity_id
_entity_poly.type
_entity_poly.pdbx_seq_one_letter_code
_entity_poly.pdbx_strand_id
1 'polypeptide(L)' 'WGRPVFEEQGYANGWDGRGRSGGDLPDDTYFYVLNLEGDRTYNGYLVLKR' A
#
# COMPACT_ATOMS: atom_id res chain seq x y z
N TRP A 1 -1.67 10.77 -10.28
CA TRP A 1 -1.22 9.79 -9.27
C TRP A 1 -0.96 8.45 -9.95
N GLY A 2 -0.01 7.67 -9.43
CA GLY A 2 0.58 6.49 -10.09
C GLY A 2 -0.36 5.29 -10.24
N ARG A 3 0.21 4.13 -10.58
CA ARG A 3 -0.55 2.87 -10.73
C ARG A 3 -0.67 2.15 -9.38
N PRO A 4 -1.86 1.64 -8.99
CA PRO A 4 -1.99 0.82 -7.79
C PRO A 4 -1.19 -0.48 -7.97
N VAL A 5 -0.30 -0.76 -7.02
CA VAL A 5 0.56 -1.96 -7.02
C VAL A 5 0.09 -3.02 -6.03
N PHE A 6 -0.71 -2.63 -5.05
CA PHE A 6 -1.29 -3.47 -4.01
C PHE A 6 -2.60 -2.83 -3.52
N GLU A 7 -3.60 -3.65 -3.20
CA GLU A 7 -4.89 -3.23 -2.63
C GLU A 7 -5.45 -4.39 -1.80
N GLU A 8 -5.97 -4.10 -0.61
CA GLU A 8 -6.58 -5.08 0.29
C GLU A 8 -7.78 -4.45 1.00
N GLN A 9 -8.85 -5.24 1.15
CA GLN A 9 -10.01 -4.90 1.97
C GLN A 9 -9.93 -5.63 3.30
N GLY A 10 -10.22 -4.93 4.40
CA GLY A 10 -10.13 -5.50 5.75
C GLY A 10 -8.69 -5.66 6.20
N TYR A 11 -8.03 -4.53 6.50
CA TYR A 11 -6.61 -4.46 6.89
C TYR A 11 -6.24 -5.54 7.92
N ALA A 12 -5.51 -6.56 7.46
CA ALA A 12 -5.05 -7.68 8.27
C ALA A 12 -3.60 -7.49 8.79
N ASN A 13 -2.97 -6.35 8.48
CA ASN A 13 -1.55 -6.08 8.74
C ASN A 13 -0.62 -7.17 8.15
N GLY A 14 -1.01 -7.77 7.01
CA GLY A 14 -0.30 -8.90 6.38
C GLY A 14 0.57 -8.53 5.19
N TRP A 15 0.63 -7.25 4.82
CA TRP A 15 1.41 -6.82 3.67
C TRP A 15 2.92 -6.89 3.94
N ASP A 16 3.64 -7.66 3.13
CA ASP A 16 5.07 -7.97 3.26
C ASP A 16 5.96 -7.17 2.29
N GLY A 17 5.41 -6.12 1.67
CA GLY A 17 6.14 -5.31 0.69
C GLY A 17 6.16 -5.92 -0.72
N ARG A 18 5.28 -6.89 -1.02
CA ARG A 18 5.08 -7.42 -2.38
C ARG A 18 3.89 -6.79 -3.07
N GLY A 19 3.95 -6.76 -4.39
CA GLY A 19 2.84 -6.33 -5.22
C GLY A 19 1.71 -7.38 -5.26
N ARG A 20 0.57 -7.01 -5.85
CA ARG A 20 -0.61 -7.87 -6.00
C ARG A 20 -0.32 -9.22 -6.69
N SER A 21 0.66 -9.27 -7.59
CA SER A 21 1.07 -10.50 -8.28
C SER A 21 2.04 -11.37 -7.48
N GLY A 22 2.36 -11.00 -6.23
CA GLY A 22 3.35 -11.68 -5.39
C GLY A 22 4.82 -11.37 -5.77
N GLY A 23 5.04 -10.51 -6.77
CA GLY A 23 6.39 -10.04 -7.11
C GLY A 23 6.90 -8.99 -6.12
N ASP A 24 8.20 -8.99 -5.89
CA ASP A 24 8.84 -7.97 -5.06
C ASP A 24 8.73 -6.58 -5.70
N LEU A 25 8.40 -5.58 -4.89
CA LEU A 25 8.42 -4.19 -5.30
C LEU A 25 9.84 -3.63 -5.16
N PRO A 26 10.29 -2.77 -6.08
CA PRO A 26 11.55 -2.05 -5.96
C PRO A 26 11.67 -1.24 -4.67
N ASP A 27 12.90 -1.03 -4.21
CA ASP A 27 13.21 -0.09 -3.14
C ASP A 27 12.95 1.34 -3.60
N ASP A 28 11.83 1.91 -3.19
CA ASP A 28 11.39 3.25 -3.58
C ASP A 28 10.38 3.82 -2.56
N THR A 29 9.91 5.04 -2.82
CA THR A 29 8.84 5.69 -2.08
C THR A 29 7.48 5.36 -2.69
N TYR A 30 6.62 4.74 -1.90
CA TYR A 30 5.26 4.38 -2.27
C TYR A 30 4.27 5.28 -1.55
N PHE A 31 3.20 5.66 -2.24
CA PHE A 31 2.09 6.39 -1.66
C PHE A 31 0.97 5.42 -1.30
N TYR A 32 0.34 5.65 -0.14
CA TYR A 32 -0.80 4.85 0.29
C TYR A 32 -2.03 5.72 0.50
N VAL A 33 -3.19 5.09 0.31
CA VAL A 33 -4.52 5.63 0.62
C VAL A 33 -5.23 4.58 1.49
N LEU A 34 -5.59 4.96 2.72
CA LEU A 34 -6.35 4.13 3.64
C LEU A 34 -7.76 4.72 3.79
N ASN A 35 -8.75 3.99 3.30
CA ASN A 35 -10.16 4.32 3.50
C ASN A 35 -10.66 3.53 4.71
N LEU A 36 -10.96 4.24 5.81
CA LEU A 36 -11.61 3.66 6.97
C LEU A 36 -13.13 3.80 6.85
N GLU A 37 -13.88 3.05 7.65
CA GLU A 37 -15.34 3.18 7.69
C GLU A 37 -15.78 4.65 7.90
N GLY A 38 -16.81 5.07 7.15
CA GLY A 38 -17.28 6.46 7.08
C GLY A 38 -16.50 7.30 6.04
N ASP A 39 -16.37 8.59 6.31
CA ASP A 39 -15.74 9.58 5.40
C ASP A 39 -14.26 9.86 5.74
N ARG A 40 -13.56 8.91 6.35
CA ARG A 40 -12.17 9.11 6.79
C ARG A 40 -11.18 8.43 5.84
N THR A 41 -10.43 9.25 5.11
CA THR A 41 -9.30 8.80 4.29
C THR A 41 -7.98 9.33 4.85
N TYR A 42 -7.02 8.43 5.04
CA TYR A 42 -5.64 8.79 5.36
C TYR A 42 -4.75 8.59 4.14
N ASN A 43 -3.93 9.58 3.84
CA ASN A 43 -2.98 9.54 2.74
C ASN A 43 -1.59 9.78 3.29
N GLY A 44 -0.60 9.10 2.73
CA GLY A 44 0.77 9.28 3.14
C GLY A 44 1.72 8.59 2.17
N TYR A 45 2.96 8.46 2.60
CA TYR A 45 3.97 7.71 1.89
C TYR A 45 4.74 6.84 2.86
N LEU A 46 5.30 5.77 2.32
CA LEU A 46 6.26 4.90 2.98
C LEU A 46 7.46 4.72 2.07
N VAL A 47 8.62 4.50 2.66
CA VAL A 47 9.83 4.16 1.91
C VAL A 47 10.08 2.67 2.11
N LEU A 48 10.07 1.92 1.02
CA LEU A 48 10.43 0.51 1.04
C LEU A 48 11.97 0.41 0.96
N LYS A 49 12.57 -0.29 1.92
CA LYS A 49 14.00 -0.58 2.00
C LYS A 49 14.18 -2.06 2.31
N ARG A 50 15.01 -2.77 1.55
CA ARG A 50 15.31 -4.19 1.75
C ARG A 50 16.79 -4.45 2.05
#